data_AF-A0A2W4WH28-F1
#
_entry.id   AF-A0A2W4WH28-F1
#
_cell.length_a   1.000
_cell.length_b   1.000
_cell.length_c   1.000
_cell.angle_alpha   90.00
_cell.angle_beta   90.00
_cell.angle_gamma   90.00
#
_symmetry.space_group_name_H-M   'P 1'
#
loop_
_entity.id
_entity.type
_entity.pdbx_description
1 polymer ?
#
loop_
_entity_poly.entity_id
_entity_poly.type
_entity_poly.pdbx_seq_one_letter_code
_entity_poly.pdbx_strand_id
1 'polypeptide(L)'
;MSQEHPQRPRLSLAAVVHETVLLLPGVWSGAAYALGLWAAIGVAAALSPSGGLGIGLALLGGGAGLMAMGACLRIAAADDPEGAKALGLGKGGLQMKRAELRLLGAAALCLLFWAIVASLVGLTVLALFGGSELDVAAIQARDWSSVGPAWRVAVVALVGVGAIIIPLMLAARLAMAGPATVAQGRMVSLPAMAISRGNVVPLMLGLGLFSLPGLGLLGVLAVFGGALAAIGSAITVAWLLVPMWMGFLGVAYRAVRIDADAR
;
A
#
# COMPACT_ATOMS: atom_id res chain seq x y z
N MET A 1 -19.98 -29.67 26.81
CA MET A 1 -19.01 -29.88 25.72
C MET A 1 -18.79 -28.56 25.02
N SER A 2 -17.90 -27.71 25.56
CA SER A 2 -17.46 -26.49 24.89
C SER A 2 -16.37 -26.89 23.91
N GLN A 3 -16.66 -26.81 22.61
CA GLN A 3 -15.62 -26.94 21.61
C GLN A 3 -14.68 -25.74 21.73
N GLU A 4 -13.51 -25.95 22.32
CA GLU A 4 -12.39 -25.04 22.18
C GLU A 4 -12.08 -24.96 20.68
N HIS A 5 -12.52 -23.86 20.04
CA HIS A 5 -12.03 -23.53 18.72
C HIS A 5 -10.49 -23.46 18.82
N PRO A 6 -9.74 -24.25 18.01
CA PRO A 6 -8.29 -24.21 18.05
C PRO A 6 -7.85 -22.77 17.84
N GLN A 7 -7.21 -22.19 18.87
CA GLN A 7 -6.71 -20.82 18.84
C GLN A 7 -5.81 -20.70 17.61
N ARG A 8 -6.29 -19.99 16.60
CA ARG A 8 -5.54 -19.82 15.36
C ARG A 8 -4.26 -19.05 15.69
N PRO A 9 -3.09 -19.50 15.21
CA PRO A 9 -1.82 -18.83 15.47
C PRO A 9 -1.93 -17.39 14.97
N ARG A 10 -1.65 -16.46 15.89
CA ARG A 10 -1.66 -15.02 15.63
C ARG A 10 -0.30 -14.65 15.05
N LEU A 11 -0.30 -13.90 13.96
CA LEU A 11 0.92 -13.34 13.39
C LEU A 11 1.65 -12.52 14.46
N SER A 12 2.84 -12.94 14.86
CA SER A 12 3.68 -12.18 15.80
C SER A 12 4.23 -10.95 15.08
N LEU A 13 3.57 -9.81 15.29
CA LEU A 13 3.98 -8.55 14.67
C LEU A 13 5.45 -8.22 14.95
N ALA A 14 5.93 -8.51 16.17
CA ALA A 14 7.31 -8.26 16.56
C ALA A 14 8.31 -9.09 15.72
N ALA A 15 8.01 -10.36 15.48
CA ALA A 15 8.87 -11.23 14.66
C ALA A 15 8.92 -10.76 13.20
N VAL A 16 7.76 -10.43 12.63
CA VAL A 16 7.66 -9.93 11.24
C VAL A 16 8.37 -8.59 11.08
N VAL A 17 8.22 -7.67 12.03
CA VAL A 17 8.93 -6.37 12.02
C VAL A 17 10.43 -6.59 12.10
N HIS A 18 10.90 -7.44 13.02
CA HIS A 18 12.32 -7.73 13.18
C HIS A 18 12.94 -8.34 11.92
N GLU A 19 12.30 -9.34 11.33
CA GLU A 19 12.77 -9.97 10.09
C GLU A 19 12.74 -9.00 8.91
N THR A 20 11.73 -8.12 8.83
CA THR A 20 11.67 -7.06 7.81
C THR A 20 12.86 -6.10 7.93
N VAL A 21 13.22 -5.69 9.15
CA VAL A 21 14.37 -4.80 9.39
C VAL A 21 15.69 -5.45 8.95
N LEU A 22 15.85 -6.74 9.17
CA LEU A 22 17.05 -7.48 8.73
C LEU A 22 17.11 -7.65 7.20
N LEU A 23 15.95 -7.77 6.55
CA LEU A 23 15.85 -7.99 5.09
C LEU A 23 15.97 -6.70 4.27
N LEU A 24 15.69 -5.54 4.89
CA LEU A 24 15.70 -4.21 4.24
C LEU A 24 17.00 -3.88 3.48
N PRO A 25 18.22 -4.06 4.03
CA PRO A 25 19.48 -3.87 3.30
C PRO A 25 19.59 -4.71 2.01
N GLY A 26 19.07 -5.94 2.05
CA GLY A 26 19.01 -6.82 0.88
C GLY A 26 18.04 -6.34 -0.17
N VAL A 27 16.87 -5.80 0.24
CA VAL A 27 15.89 -5.21 -0.67
C VAL A 27 16.45 -3.97 -1.35
N TRP A 28 17.08 -3.07 -0.60
CA TRP A 28 17.69 -1.86 -1.17
C TRP A 28 18.78 -2.17 -2.18
N SER A 29 19.71 -3.07 -1.85
CA SER A 29 20.80 -3.43 -2.76
C SER A 29 20.32 -4.23 -3.96
N GLY A 30 19.38 -5.16 -3.77
CA GLY A 30 18.84 -6.01 -4.84
C GLY A 30 17.92 -5.27 -5.83
N ALA A 31 17.22 -4.21 -5.39
CA ALA A 31 16.32 -3.41 -6.23
C ALA A 31 16.88 -2.02 -6.58
N ALA A 32 18.16 -1.75 -6.29
CA ALA A 32 18.76 -0.41 -6.38
C ALA A 32 18.55 0.27 -7.75
N TYR A 33 18.69 -0.46 -8.87
CA TYR A 33 18.52 0.14 -10.19
C TYR A 33 17.06 0.45 -10.51
N ALA A 34 16.12 -0.41 -10.09
CA ALA A 34 14.70 -0.15 -10.29
C ALA A 34 14.21 1.03 -9.43
N LEU A 35 14.64 1.10 -8.16
CA LEU A 35 14.33 2.22 -7.27
C LEU A 35 14.98 3.52 -7.76
N GLY A 36 16.23 3.45 -8.21
CA GLY A 36 16.96 4.58 -8.79
C GLY A 36 16.31 5.11 -10.06
N LEU A 37 15.89 4.22 -10.98
CA LEU A 37 15.18 4.59 -12.20
C LEU A 37 13.85 5.28 -11.87
N TRP A 38 13.07 4.72 -10.94
CA TRP A 38 11.80 5.30 -10.55
C TRP A 38 11.96 6.67 -9.88
N ALA A 39 12.94 6.80 -8.96
CA ALA A 39 13.30 8.07 -8.35
C ALA A 39 13.71 9.10 -9.41
N ALA A 40 14.57 8.72 -10.36
CA ALA A 40 15.03 9.61 -11.43
C ALA A 40 13.88 10.11 -12.30
N ILE A 41 12.93 9.24 -12.66
CA ILE A 41 11.74 9.65 -13.42
C ILE A 41 10.86 10.57 -12.58
N GLY A 42 10.69 10.29 -11.28
CA GLY A 42 9.92 11.15 -10.38
C GLY A 42 10.54 12.55 -10.21
N VAL A 43 11.87 12.62 -10.12
CA VAL A 43 12.61 13.89 -10.08
C VAL A 43 12.49 14.63 -11.41
N ALA A 44 12.63 13.93 -12.54
CA ALA A 44 12.43 14.53 -13.86
C ALA A 44 11.00 15.07 -14.03
N ALA A 45 9.99 14.34 -13.56
CA ALA A 45 8.60 14.77 -13.57
C ALA A 45 8.37 16.00 -12.70
N ALA A 46 8.98 16.05 -11.51
CA ALA A 46 8.91 17.19 -10.59
C ALA A 46 9.52 18.48 -11.16
N LEU A 47 10.51 18.34 -12.05
CA LEU A 47 11.21 19.45 -12.70
C LEU A 47 10.63 19.83 -14.08
N SER A 48 9.73 19.02 -14.63
CA SER A 48 9.18 19.25 -15.96
C SER A 48 8.08 20.32 -15.93
N PRO A 49 8.01 21.21 -16.94
CA PRO A 49 6.85 22.08 -17.13
C PRO A 49 5.57 21.25 -17.30
N SER A 50 4.46 21.75 -16.76
CA SER A 50 3.14 21.13 -16.91
C SER A 50 2.75 21.07 -18.40
N GLY A 51 2.46 19.87 -18.91
CA GLY A 51 2.11 19.64 -20.33
C GLY A 51 2.17 18.16 -20.72
N GLY A 52 2.14 17.86 -22.02
CA GLY A 52 2.17 16.48 -22.53
C GLY A 52 3.39 15.66 -22.10
N LEU A 53 4.53 16.32 -21.87
CA LEU A 53 5.76 15.71 -21.36
C LEU A 53 5.57 15.19 -19.92
N GLY A 54 4.81 15.91 -19.09
CA GLY A 54 4.44 15.48 -17.73
C GLY A 54 3.58 14.22 -17.72
N ILE A 55 2.64 14.08 -18.66
CA ILE A 55 1.82 12.86 -18.81
C ILE A 55 2.72 11.68 -19.20
N GLY A 56 3.62 11.87 -20.17
CA GLY A 56 4.57 10.85 -20.59
C GLY A 56 5.46 10.37 -19.42
N LEU A 57 6.02 11.30 -18.65
CA LEU A 57 6.83 10.98 -17.47
C LEU A 57 6.01 10.31 -16.36
N ALA A 58 4.74 10.68 -16.17
CA ALA A 58 3.86 10.02 -15.22
C ALA A 58 3.60 8.55 -15.60
N LEU A 59 3.35 8.27 -16.88
CA LEU A 59 3.17 6.89 -17.37
C LEU A 59 4.44 6.05 -17.24
N LEU A 60 5.59 6.61 -17.62
CA LEU A 60 6.90 5.97 -17.43
C LEU A 60 7.20 5.74 -15.95
N GLY A 61 6.87 6.71 -15.10
CA GLY A 61 7.01 6.62 -13.65
C GLY A 61 6.13 5.53 -13.06
N GLY A 62 4.90 5.37 -13.54
CA GLY A 62 4.02 4.26 -13.16
C GLY A 62 4.62 2.90 -13.51
N GLY A 63 5.17 2.75 -14.72
CA GLY A 63 5.86 1.52 -15.14
C GLY A 63 7.09 1.21 -14.30
N ALA A 64 7.97 2.19 -14.08
CA ALA A 64 9.16 2.04 -13.24
C ALA A 64 8.81 1.76 -11.77
N GLY A 65 7.74 2.37 -11.25
CA GLY A 65 7.23 2.09 -9.92
C GLY A 65 6.74 0.66 -9.76
N LEU A 66 6.03 0.13 -10.77
CA LEU A 66 5.63 -1.28 -10.79
C LEU A 66 6.82 -2.23 -10.82
N MET A 67 7.86 -1.92 -11.60
CA MET A 67 9.12 -2.67 -11.58
C MET A 67 9.76 -2.68 -10.20
N ALA A 68 9.89 -1.50 -9.58
CA ALA A 68 10.50 -1.33 -8.28
C ALA A 68 9.74 -2.10 -7.20
N MET A 69 8.41 -1.97 -7.16
CA MET A 69 7.55 -2.73 -6.24
C MET A 69 7.67 -4.23 -6.49
N GLY A 70 7.62 -4.67 -7.74
CA GLY A 70 7.76 -6.06 -8.11
C GLY A 70 9.14 -6.64 -7.75
N ALA A 71 10.22 -5.88 -7.90
CA ALA A 71 11.56 -6.29 -7.50
C ALA A 71 11.64 -6.46 -5.98
N CYS A 72 11.15 -5.48 -5.21
CA CYS A 72 11.13 -5.54 -3.75
C CYS A 72 10.32 -6.74 -3.24
N LEU A 73 9.13 -6.99 -3.83
CA LEU A 73 8.29 -8.13 -3.47
C LEU A 73 8.97 -9.47 -3.75
N ARG A 74 9.66 -9.63 -4.88
CA ARG A 74 10.38 -10.87 -5.21
C ARG A 74 11.52 -11.16 -4.23
N ILE A 75 12.24 -10.11 -3.82
CA ILE A 75 13.32 -10.25 -2.83
C ILE A 75 12.74 -10.58 -1.46
N ALA A 76 11.65 -9.93 -1.06
CA ALA A 76 11.05 -10.11 0.26
C ALA A 76 10.24 -11.40 0.40
N ALA A 77 9.69 -11.93 -0.70
CA ALA A 77 8.90 -13.16 -0.71
C ALA A 77 9.75 -14.43 -0.96
N ALA A 78 10.97 -14.29 -1.48
CA ALA A 78 11.87 -15.42 -1.67
C ALA A 78 12.59 -15.79 -0.37
N ASP A 79 12.86 -17.08 -0.17
CA ASP A 79 13.66 -17.57 0.96
C ASP A 79 15.17 -17.35 0.73
N ASP A 80 15.59 -17.26 -0.54
CA ASP A 80 16.99 -17.15 -0.94
C ASP A 80 17.19 -16.28 -2.20
N PRO A 81 18.43 -15.81 -2.46
CA PRO A 81 18.74 -14.98 -3.63
C PRO A 81 18.51 -15.70 -4.97
N GLU A 82 18.62 -17.03 -5.02
CA GLU A 82 18.35 -17.82 -6.23
C GLU A 82 16.86 -17.98 -6.48
N GLY A 83 16.04 -18.16 -5.44
CA GLY A 83 14.59 -18.11 -5.51
C GLY A 83 14.07 -16.78 -6.02
N ALA A 84 14.67 -15.65 -5.61
CA ALA A 84 14.31 -14.33 -6.15
C ALA A 84 14.56 -14.24 -7.68
N LYS A 85 15.68 -14.79 -8.17
CA LYS A 85 15.96 -14.89 -9.62
C LYS A 85 14.99 -15.83 -10.33
N ALA A 86 14.63 -16.96 -9.71
CA ALA A 86 13.64 -17.90 -10.25
C ALA A 86 12.25 -17.27 -10.40
N LEU A 87 11.88 -16.34 -9.50
CA LEU A 87 10.66 -15.52 -9.60
C LEU A 87 10.74 -14.42 -10.68
N GLY A 88 11.86 -14.36 -11.41
CA GLY A 88 12.04 -13.50 -12.57
C GLY A 88 12.83 -12.22 -12.32
N LEU A 89 13.43 -12.03 -11.14
CA LEU A 89 14.22 -10.84 -10.80
C LEU A 89 15.37 -10.65 -11.81
N GLY A 90 15.33 -9.52 -12.52
CA GLY A 90 16.40 -9.11 -13.43
C GLY A 90 17.58 -8.48 -12.69
N LYS A 91 18.65 -8.13 -13.42
CA LYS A 91 19.85 -7.53 -12.82
C LYS A 91 19.50 -6.21 -12.14
N GLY A 92 19.74 -6.14 -10.82
CA GLY A 92 19.40 -5.02 -9.92
C GLY A 92 17.94 -4.56 -9.95
N GLY A 93 17.03 -5.50 -10.22
CA GLY A 93 15.58 -5.27 -10.19
C GLY A 93 14.95 -4.83 -11.52
N LEU A 94 15.76 -4.54 -12.54
CA LEU A 94 15.25 -4.16 -13.86
C LEU A 94 14.73 -5.39 -14.62
N GLN A 95 13.42 -5.46 -14.81
CA GLN A 95 12.76 -6.54 -15.54
C GLN A 95 11.56 -5.98 -16.30
N MET A 96 11.41 -6.36 -17.57
CA MET A 96 10.26 -6.02 -18.40
C MET A 96 9.84 -7.30 -19.13
N LYS A 97 9.13 -8.19 -18.43
CA LYS A 97 8.78 -9.53 -18.93
C LYS A 97 7.31 -9.85 -18.64
N ARG A 98 6.85 -11.06 -19.01
CA ARG A 98 5.48 -11.53 -18.72
C ARG A 98 5.09 -11.44 -17.25
N ALA A 99 6.05 -11.54 -16.33
CA ALA A 99 5.81 -11.38 -14.89
C ALA A 99 5.40 -9.94 -14.53
N GLU A 100 5.98 -8.93 -15.17
CA GLU A 100 5.59 -7.53 -15.04
C GLU A 100 4.19 -7.29 -15.60
N LEU A 101 3.87 -7.88 -16.75
CA LEU A 101 2.55 -7.72 -17.35
C LEU A 101 1.44 -8.32 -16.46
N ARG A 102 1.72 -9.42 -15.78
CA ARG A 102 0.82 -10.01 -14.77
C ARG A 102 0.68 -9.12 -13.55
N LEU A 103 1.78 -8.53 -13.09
CA LEU A 103 1.78 -7.59 -11.96
C LEU A 103 1.00 -6.32 -12.30
N LEU A 104 1.20 -5.78 -13.50
CA LEU A 104 0.47 -4.65 -14.07
C LEU A 104 -1.01 -4.97 -14.18
N GLY A 105 -1.38 -6.14 -14.70
CA GLY A 105 -2.78 -6.57 -14.77
C GLY A 105 -3.42 -6.71 -13.39
N ALA A 106 -2.70 -7.28 -12.41
CA ALA A 106 -3.19 -7.41 -11.04
C ALA A 106 -3.33 -6.05 -10.37
N ALA A 107 -2.36 -5.16 -10.57
CA ALA A 107 -2.40 -3.78 -10.10
C ALA A 107 -3.56 -3.01 -10.74
N ALA A 108 -3.78 -3.15 -12.05
CA ALA A 108 -4.90 -2.52 -12.76
C ALA A 108 -6.25 -3.01 -12.23
N LEU A 109 -6.39 -4.32 -11.97
CA LEU A 109 -7.61 -4.87 -11.39
C LEU A 109 -7.83 -4.38 -9.94
N CYS A 110 -6.75 -4.29 -9.15
CA CYS A 110 -6.80 -3.72 -7.80
C CYS A 110 -7.17 -2.23 -7.84
N LEU A 111 -6.59 -1.45 -8.76
CA LEU A 111 -6.90 -0.03 -8.95
C LEU A 111 -8.34 0.17 -9.41
N LEU A 112 -8.84 -0.67 -10.32
CA LEU A 112 -10.24 -0.64 -10.75
C LEU A 112 -11.18 -0.92 -9.57
N PHE A 113 -10.89 -1.96 -8.79
CA PHE A 113 -11.66 -2.28 -7.60
C PHE A 113 -11.63 -1.13 -6.59
N TRP A 114 -10.46 -0.53 -6.36
CA TRP A 114 -10.31 0.67 -5.53
C TRP A 114 -11.09 1.86 -6.05
N ALA A 115 -11.07 2.10 -7.36
CA ALA A 115 -11.82 3.17 -7.98
C ALA A 115 -13.33 2.98 -7.75
N ILE A 116 -13.84 1.76 -7.92
CA ILE A 116 -15.25 1.42 -7.65
C ILE A 116 -15.58 1.66 -6.16
N VAL A 117 -14.77 1.14 -5.24
CA VAL A 117 -14.98 1.30 -3.80
C VAL A 117 -14.92 2.77 -3.39
N ALA A 118 -13.90 3.51 -3.81
CA ALA A 118 -13.73 4.92 -3.52
C ALA A 118 -14.88 5.76 -4.10
N SER A 119 -15.36 5.42 -5.30
CA SER A 119 -16.52 6.09 -5.91
C SER A 119 -17.79 5.81 -5.13
N LEU A 120 -18.06 4.54 -4.76
CA LEU A 120 -19.24 4.18 -3.97
C LEU A 120 -19.22 4.82 -2.58
N VAL A 121 -18.10 4.76 -1.88
CA VAL A 121 -17.94 5.39 -0.57
C VAL A 121 -18.06 6.91 -0.69
N GLY A 122 -17.39 7.51 -1.68
CA GLY A 122 -17.45 8.95 -1.94
C GLY A 122 -18.87 9.44 -2.23
N LEU A 123 -19.61 8.72 -3.08
CA LEU A 123 -21.02 9.01 -3.37
C LEU A 123 -21.90 8.82 -2.13
N THR A 124 -21.66 7.78 -1.34
CA THR A 124 -22.41 7.52 -0.09
C THR A 124 -22.19 8.65 0.91
N VAL A 125 -20.93 9.04 1.11
CA VAL A 125 -20.56 10.17 1.98
C VAL A 125 -21.20 11.45 1.45
N LEU A 126 -21.04 11.76 0.16
CA LEU A 126 -21.60 12.96 -0.44
C LEU A 126 -23.13 13.03 -0.32
N ALA A 127 -23.83 11.91 -0.54
CA ALA A 127 -25.27 11.83 -0.39
C ALA A 127 -25.72 12.05 1.07
N LEU A 128 -25.00 11.47 2.04
CA LEU A 128 -25.31 11.65 3.46
C LEU A 128 -25.04 13.08 3.94
N PHE A 129 -23.92 13.67 3.53
CA PHE A 129 -23.62 15.07 3.84
C PHE A 129 -24.63 16.00 3.18
N GLY A 130 -24.97 15.77 1.90
CA GLY A 130 -25.96 16.56 1.18
C GLY A 130 -27.38 16.46 1.76
N GLY A 131 -27.78 15.33 2.32
CA GLY A 131 -29.09 15.12 2.95
C GLY A 131 -29.16 15.49 4.44
N SER A 132 -28.04 15.84 5.08
CA SER A 132 -27.98 16.05 6.54
C SER A 132 -28.44 17.44 7.00
N GLU A 133 -28.60 18.40 6.07
CA GLU A 133 -28.92 19.82 6.34
C GLU A 133 -28.04 20.45 7.44
N LEU A 134 -26.79 20.01 7.57
CA LEU A 134 -25.84 20.58 8.53
C LEU A 134 -25.48 22.00 8.12
N ASP A 135 -25.36 22.89 9.10
CA ASP A 135 -24.96 24.27 8.84
C ASP A 135 -23.46 24.32 8.47
N VAL A 136 -23.20 24.46 7.17
CA VAL A 136 -21.85 24.54 6.61
C VAL A 136 -21.12 25.80 7.09
N ALA A 137 -21.84 26.90 7.35
CA ALA A 137 -21.25 28.13 7.85
C ALA A 137 -20.77 27.94 9.30
N ALA A 138 -21.54 27.23 10.13
CA ALA A 138 -21.13 26.87 11.49
C ALA A 138 -19.88 25.95 11.50
N ILE A 139 -19.79 24.99 10.57
CA ILE A 139 -18.60 24.13 10.41
C ILE A 139 -17.38 24.97 10.01
N GLN A 140 -17.52 25.90 9.06
CA GLN A 140 -16.43 26.79 8.66
C GLN A 140 -15.98 27.73 9.79
N ALA A 141 -16.93 28.17 10.63
CA ALA A 141 -16.67 28.97 11.83
C ALA A 141 -16.11 28.16 13.01
N ARG A 142 -16.00 26.83 12.89
CA ARG A 142 -15.63 25.89 13.97
C ARG A 142 -16.54 25.97 15.20
N ASP A 143 -17.78 26.43 15.04
CA ASP A 143 -18.78 26.49 16.10
C ASP A 143 -19.59 25.19 16.14
N TRP A 144 -19.00 24.17 16.78
CA TRP A 144 -19.55 22.80 16.84
C TRP A 144 -20.90 22.69 17.55
N SER A 145 -21.24 23.66 18.41
CA SER A 145 -22.55 23.73 19.08
C SER A 145 -23.69 24.06 18.13
N SER A 146 -23.39 24.74 17.02
CA SER A 146 -24.38 25.32 16.11
C SER A 146 -24.52 24.54 14.79
N VAL A 147 -23.74 23.47 14.61
CA VAL A 147 -23.69 22.67 13.35
C VAL A 147 -25.01 21.92 13.07
N GLY A 148 -25.77 21.57 14.11
CA GLY A 148 -27.06 20.90 13.99
C GLY A 148 -27.35 19.93 15.14
N PRO A 149 -28.44 19.15 15.07
CA PRO A 149 -28.79 18.18 16.11
C PRO A 149 -27.67 17.16 16.34
N ALA A 150 -27.29 16.94 17.60
CA ALA A 150 -26.16 16.09 17.99
C ALA A 150 -26.23 14.67 17.40
N TRP A 151 -27.43 14.10 17.24
CA TRP A 151 -27.61 12.78 16.63
C TRP A 151 -27.25 12.75 15.13
N ARG A 152 -27.51 13.83 14.37
CA ARG A 152 -27.12 13.92 12.95
C ARG A 152 -25.61 13.98 12.81
N VAL A 153 -24.96 14.79 13.64
CA VAL A 153 -23.50 14.89 13.71
C VAL A 153 -22.89 13.54 14.08
N ALA A 154 -23.45 12.83 15.06
CA ALA A 154 -22.98 11.51 15.47
C ALA A 154 -23.09 10.47 14.34
N VAL A 155 -24.20 10.45 13.60
CA VAL A 155 -24.37 9.55 12.44
C VAL A 155 -23.38 9.88 11.34
N VAL A 156 -23.22 11.16 10.99
CA VAL A 156 -22.26 11.59 9.97
C VAL A 156 -20.82 11.28 10.37
N ALA A 157 -20.45 11.49 11.63
CA ALA A 157 -19.15 11.13 12.17
C ALA A 157 -18.91 9.61 12.11
N LEU A 158 -19.89 8.80 12.54
CA LEU A 158 -19.79 7.34 12.49
C LEU A 158 -19.63 6.84 11.05
N VAL A 159 -20.40 7.38 10.10
CA VAL A 159 -20.27 7.01 8.69
C VAL A 159 -18.96 7.49 8.10
N GLY A 160 -18.48 8.70 8.45
CA GLY A 160 -17.17 9.19 8.04
C GLY A 160 -16.04 8.29 8.53
N VAL A 161 -16.10 7.85 9.79
CA VAL A 161 -15.15 6.88 10.35
C VAL A 161 -15.24 5.54 9.62
N GLY A 162 -16.45 5.02 9.37
CA GLY A 162 -16.67 3.79 8.61
C GLY A 162 -16.14 3.88 7.17
N ALA A 163 -16.34 5.02 6.51
CA ALA A 163 -15.86 5.33 5.16
C ALA A 163 -14.33 5.33 5.07
N ILE A 164 -13.62 5.53 6.18
CA ILE A 164 -12.15 5.44 6.23
C ILE A 164 -11.72 4.03 6.63
N ILE A 165 -12.30 3.46 7.70
CA ILE A 165 -11.89 2.18 8.25
C ILE A 165 -12.18 1.02 7.29
N ILE A 166 -13.36 0.99 6.66
CA ILE A 166 -13.75 -0.13 5.78
C ILE A 166 -12.79 -0.27 4.60
N PRO A 167 -12.49 0.80 3.83
CA PRO A 167 -11.49 0.72 2.76
C PRO A 167 -10.10 0.39 3.30
N LEU A 168 -9.70 0.90 4.47
CA LEU A 168 -8.39 0.58 5.05
C LEU A 168 -8.25 -0.92 5.38
N MET A 169 -9.30 -1.53 5.94
CA MET A 169 -9.32 -2.98 6.19
C MET A 169 -9.26 -3.77 4.88
N LEU A 170 -9.95 -3.30 3.85
CA LEU A 170 -9.94 -3.90 2.52
C LEU A 170 -8.56 -3.75 1.85
N ALA A 171 -7.90 -2.61 2.05
CA ALA A 171 -6.53 -2.33 1.63
C ALA A 171 -5.55 -3.35 2.20
N ALA A 172 -5.59 -3.54 3.52
CA ALA A 172 -4.71 -4.47 4.21
C ALA A 172 -4.89 -5.90 3.69
N ARG A 173 -6.13 -6.28 3.33
CA ARG A 173 -6.42 -7.60 2.73
C ARG A 173 -5.91 -7.71 1.29
N LEU A 174 -6.11 -6.69 0.48
CA LEU A 174 -5.67 -6.66 -0.91
C LEU A 174 -4.16 -6.49 -1.06
N ALA A 175 -3.49 -5.90 -0.08
CA ALA A 175 -2.04 -5.74 -0.08
C ALA A 175 -1.30 -7.09 -0.17
N MET A 176 -1.93 -8.18 0.29
CA MET A 176 -1.41 -9.55 0.15
C MET A 176 -1.55 -10.14 -1.26
N ALA A 177 -2.34 -9.54 -2.14
CA ALA A 177 -2.51 -10.02 -3.52
C ALA A 177 -1.21 -9.86 -4.34
N GLY A 178 -0.43 -8.82 -4.06
CA GLY A 178 0.89 -8.58 -4.66
C GLY A 178 1.87 -9.73 -4.42
N PRO A 179 2.25 -10.02 -3.16
CA PRO A 179 3.16 -11.12 -2.85
C PRO A 179 2.61 -12.48 -3.26
N ALA A 180 1.29 -12.73 -3.15
CA ALA A 180 0.68 -13.98 -3.62
C ALA A 180 0.81 -14.18 -5.13
N THR A 181 0.58 -13.12 -5.93
CA THR A 181 0.71 -13.18 -7.40
C THR A 181 2.15 -13.43 -7.83
N VAL A 182 3.10 -12.82 -7.11
CA VAL A 182 4.53 -13.02 -7.35
C VAL A 182 4.94 -14.46 -7.00
N ALA A 183 4.61 -14.92 -5.79
CA ALA A 183 5.03 -16.23 -5.30
C ALA A 183 4.41 -17.40 -6.08
N GLN A 184 3.15 -17.28 -6.53
CA GLN A 184 2.45 -18.36 -7.23
C GLN A 184 2.57 -18.29 -8.75
N GLY A 185 3.12 -17.19 -9.29
CA GLY A 185 3.28 -16.99 -10.74
C GLY A 185 1.97 -16.95 -11.54
N ARG A 186 0.81 -16.95 -10.88
CA ARG A 186 -0.55 -16.93 -11.46
C ARG A 186 -1.34 -15.76 -10.85
N MET A 187 -2.27 -15.19 -11.61
CA MET A 187 -3.24 -14.22 -11.09
C MET A 187 -4.19 -14.96 -10.15
N VAL A 188 -4.06 -14.72 -8.85
CA VAL A 188 -4.83 -15.43 -7.84
C VAL A 188 -5.51 -14.41 -6.94
N SER A 189 -6.79 -14.14 -7.22
CA SER A 189 -7.61 -13.13 -6.52
C SER A 189 -8.39 -13.67 -5.31
N LEU A 190 -8.49 -14.99 -5.15
CA LEU A 190 -9.48 -15.66 -4.28
C LEU A 190 -9.00 -16.22 -2.91
N PRO A 191 -7.75 -16.69 -2.71
CA PRO A 191 -7.32 -17.22 -1.41
C PRO A 191 -6.87 -16.15 -0.39
N ALA A 192 -6.60 -14.91 -0.79
CA ALA A 192 -6.13 -13.86 0.13
C ALA A 192 -7.18 -13.51 1.22
N MET A 193 -8.47 -13.68 0.91
CA MET A 193 -9.55 -13.51 1.89
C MET A 193 -9.62 -14.65 2.92
N ALA A 194 -9.24 -15.87 2.55
CA ALA A 194 -9.21 -17.00 3.49
C ALA A 194 -7.97 -16.94 4.39
N ILE A 195 -6.84 -16.51 3.80
CA ILE A 195 -5.52 -16.45 4.46
C ILE A 195 -5.43 -15.27 5.45
N SER A 196 -6.11 -14.14 5.20
CA SER A 196 -6.09 -12.98 6.11
C SER A 196 -7.12 -13.02 7.26
N ARG A 197 -7.98 -14.05 7.35
CA ARG A 197 -8.99 -14.19 8.42
C ARG A 197 -8.33 -14.43 9.79
N GLY A 198 -8.05 -13.33 10.49
CA GLY A 198 -7.51 -13.30 11.86
C GLY A 198 -6.32 -12.37 12.04
N ASN A 199 -5.63 -12.01 10.96
CA ASN A 199 -4.37 -11.24 11.00
C ASN A 199 -4.48 -9.82 10.40
N VAL A 200 -5.70 -9.35 10.11
CA VAL A 200 -5.92 -8.00 9.51
C VAL A 200 -5.40 -6.88 10.41
N VAL A 201 -5.64 -6.96 11.72
CA VAL A 201 -5.20 -5.93 12.67
C VAL A 201 -3.67 -5.86 12.78
N PRO A 202 -2.94 -6.97 12.99
CA PRO A 202 -1.47 -6.97 12.91
C PRO A 202 -0.93 -6.41 11.60
N LEU A 203 -1.52 -6.78 10.46
CA LEU A 203 -1.08 -6.27 9.15
C LEU A 203 -1.29 -4.76 9.00
N MET A 204 -2.45 -4.27 9.43
CA MET A 204 -2.78 -2.85 9.40
C MET A 204 -1.86 -2.05 10.34
N LEU A 205 -1.58 -2.56 11.54
CA LEU A 205 -0.65 -1.94 12.49
C LEU A 205 0.78 -1.93 11.96
N GLY A 206 1.25 -3.04 11.36
CA GLY A 206 2.58 -3.12 10.77
C GLY A 206 2.74 -2.18 9.57
N LEU A 207 1.77 -2.16 8.66
CA LEU A 207 1.74 -1.19 7.55
C LEU A 207 1.73 0.25 8.08
N GLY A 208 0.93 0.54 9.11
CA GLY A 208 0.92 1.85 9.77
C GLY A 208 2.30 2.22 10.30
N LEU A 209 2.92 1.33 11.08
CA LEU A 209 4.24 1.52 11.68
C LEU A 209 5.33 1.80 10.62
N PHE A 210 5.37 1.00 9.54
CA PHE A 210 6.33 1.20 8.45
C PHE A 210 6.02 2.42 7.58
N SER A 211 4.79 2.95 7.63
CA SER A 211 4.41 4.19 6.92
C SER A 211 4.82 5.45 7.68
N LEU A 212 4.88 5.41 9.01
CA LEU A 212 5.17 6.59 9.86
C LEU A 212 6.42 7.38 9.44
N PRO A 213 7.60 6.77 9.24
CA PRO A 213 8.80 7.55 8.91
C PRO A 213 8.69 8.21 7.52
N GLY A 214 8.11 7.52 6.55
CA GLY A 214 7.90 8.08 5.22
C GLY A 214 6.85 9.19 5.21
N LEU A 215 5.73 9.00 5.91
CA LEU A 215 4.69 10.04 6.04
C LEU A 215 5.20 11.26 6.82
N GLY A 216 6.02 11.04 7.85
CA GLY A 216 6.66 12.13 8.60
C GLY A 216 7.58 12.96 7.70
N LEU A 217 8.42 12.31 6.90
CA LEU A 217 9.31 13.00 5.96
C LEU A 217 8.52 13.72 4.85
N LEU A 218 7.47 13.09 4.31
CA LEU A 218 6.59 13.74 3.34
C LEU A 218 5.87 14.96 3.94
N GLY A 219 5.42 14.87 5.20
CA GLY A 219 4.81 15.98 5.92
C GLY A 219 5.78 17.16 6.11
N VAL A 220 7.03 16.87 6.48
CA VAL A 220 8.10 17.88 6.59
C VAL A 220 8.38 18.51 5.22
N LEU A 221 8.52 17.71 4.17
CA LEU A 221 8.74 18.20 2.80
C LEU A 221 7.60 19.08 2.30
N ALA A 222 6.35 18.74 2.65
CA ALA A 222 5.18 19.54 2.28
C ALA A 222 5.23 20.97 2.86
N VAL A 223 5.89 21.17 4.00
CA VAL A 223 6.09 22.52 4.59
C VAL A 223 7.00 23.39 3.72
N PHE A 224 8.01 22.81 3.09
CA PHE A 224 8.95 23.56 2.24
C PHE A 224 8.34 23.94 0.88
N GLY A 225 7.41 23.13 0.37
CA GLY A 225 6.75 23.37 -0.92
C GLY A 225 7.69 23.37 -2.14
N GLY A 226 7.12 23.68 -3.30
CA GLY A 226 7.84 23.85 -4.56
C GLY A 226 8.59 22.60 -5.06
N ALA A 227 9.65 22.84 -5.84
CA ALA A 227 10.44 21.77 -6.46
C ALA A 227 11.16 20.90 -5.42
N LEU A 228 11.63 21.48 -4.31
CA LEU A 228 12.29 20.73 -3.24
C LEU A 228 11.35 19.69 -2.62
N ALA A 229 10.10 20.08 -2.32
CA ALA A 229 9.09 19.17 -1.82
C ALA A 229 8.78 18.05 -2.81
N ALA A 230 8.66 18.38 -4.10
CA ALA A 230 8.35 17.42 -5.15
C ALA A 230 9.48 16.39 -5.37
N ILE A 231 10.73 16.86 -5.48
CA ILE A 231 11.93 16.01 -5.61
C ILE A 231 12.11 15.14 -4.37
N GLY A 232 12.04 15.75 -3.18
CA GLY A 232 12.16 15.04 -1.91
C GLY A 232 11.08 13.97 -1.77
N SER A 233 9.85 14.25 -2.22
CA SER A 233 8.75 13.28 -2.17
C SER A 233 8.99 12.09 -3.09
N ALA A 234 9.46 12.33 -4.32
CA ALA A 234 9.80 11.26 -5.25
C ALA A 234 10.88 10.32 -4.70
N ILE A 235 11.94 10.90 -4.11
CA ILE A 235 13.03 10.14 -3.50
C ILE A 235 12.53 9.37 -2.27
N THR A 236 11.76 10.03 -1.39
CA THR A 236 11.21 9.42 -0.16
C THR A 236 10.32 8.23 -0.49
N VAL A 237 9.43 8.37 -1.48
CA VAL A 237 8.54 7.28 -1.89
C VAL A 237 9.36 6.10 -2.45
N ALA A 238 10.29 6.38 -3.35
CA ALA A 238 11.08 5.35 -4.02
C ALA A 238 12.05 4.63 -3.09
N TRP A 239 12.77 5.35 -2.23
CA TRP A 239 13.85 4.77 -1.42
C TRP A 239 13.45 4.42 0.00
N LEU A 240 12.36 4.97 0.54
CA LEU A 240 11.95 4.70 1.92
C LEU A 240 10.65 3.91 1.97
N LEU A 241 9.54 4.49 1.48
CA LEU A 241 8.22 3.91 1.65
C LEU A 241 8.06 2.57 0.94
N VAL A 242 8.43 2.48 -0.34
CA VAL A 242 8.20 1.26 -1.12
C VAL A 242 9.03 0.07 -0.63
N PRO A 243 10.35 0.19 -0.39
CA PRO A 243 11.14 -0.90 0.18
C PRO A 243 10.59 -1.38 1.54
N MET A 244 10.16 -0.46 2.40
CA MET A 244 9.59 -0.79 3.71
C MET A 244 8.26 -1.51 3.60
N TRP A 245 7.33 -1.01 2.77
CA TRP A 245 6.03 -1.64 2.56
C TRP A 245 6.15 -3.02 1.91
N MET A 246 6.92 -3.12 0.83
CA MET A 246 7.07 -4.37 0.08
C MET A 246 7.87 -5.41 0.87
N GLY A 247 8.89 -4.97 1.63
CA GLY A 247 9.64 -5.81 2.57
C GLY A 247 8.72 -6.41 3.64
N PHE A 248 7.94 -5.57 4.32
CA PHE A 248 6.98 -6.02 5.33
C PHE A 248 5.95 -6.99 4.77
N LEU A 249 5.36 -6.66 3.61
CA LEU A 249 4.35 -7.51 2.97
C LEU A 249 4.92 -8.87 2.52
N GLY A 250 6.16 -8.91 2.04
CA GLY A 250 6.83 -10.15 1.65
C GLY A 250 7.09 -11.07 2.85
N VAL A 251 7.64 -10.53 3.94
CA VAL A 251 7.89 -11.29 5.18
C VAL A 251 6.57 -11.75 5.82
N ALA A 252 5.58 -10.86 5.91
CA ALA A 252 4.28 -11.22 6.45
C ALA A 252 3.59 -12.31 5.63
N TYR A 253 3.75 -12.29 4.31
CA TYR A 253 3.25 -13.35 3.43
C TYR A 253 3.96 -14.68 3.68
N ARG A 254 5.30 -14.69 3.80
CA ARG A 254 6.08 -15.90 4.11
C ARG A 254 5.65 -16.52 5.44
N ALA A 255 5.53 -15.71 6.49
CA ALA A 255 5.08 -16.17 7.81
C ALA A 255 3.71 -16.86 7.74
N VAL A 256 2.74 -16.24 7.05
CA VAL A 256 1.40 -16.82 6.94
C VAL A 256 1.38 -18.08 6.06
N ARG A 257 2.25 -18.17 5.05
CA ARG A 257 2.35 -19.36 4.20
C ARG A 257 2.94 -20.56 4.96
N ILE A 258 4.04 -20.36 5.69
CA ILE A 258 4.70 -21.43 6.47
C ILE A 258 3.71 -22.03 7.47
N ASP A 259 2.91 -21.19 8.12
CA ASP A 259 1.86 -21.63 9.06
C ASP A 259 0.73 -22.44 8.39
N ALA A 260 0.51 -22.24 7.08
CA ALA A 260 -0.49 -22.98 6.32
C ALA A 260 0.03 -24.35 5.85
N ASP A 261 1.31 -24.44 5.46
CA ASP A 261 1.95 -25.68 5.00
C ASP A 261 2.28 -26.65 6.16
N ALA A 262 2.32 -26.16 7.40
CA ALA A 262 2.48 -26.98 8.62
C ALA A 262 1.21 -27.72 9.06
N ARG A 263 0.12 -27.68 8.29
CA ARG A 263 -1.18 -28.33 8.57
C ARG A 263 -1.50 -29.41 7.55
#